data_AF-A0A9X2UMU9-F1
#
_entry.id   AF-A0A9X2UMU9-F1
#
_cell.length_a   1.000
_cell.length_b   1.000
_cell.length_c   1.000
_cell.angle_alpha   90.00
_cell.angle_beta   90.00
_cell.angle_gamma   90.00
#
_symmetry.space_group_name_H-M   'P 1'
#
loop_
_entity.id
_entity.type
_entity.pdbx_description
1 polymer ?
#
loop_
_entity_poly.entity_id
_entity_poly.type
_entity_poly.pdbx_seq_one_letter_code
_entity_poly.pdbx_strand_id
1 'polypeptide(L)'
;MPAGRFTIGDLTFELDGSLKELAHCQAIIREINQAEYRLQRASGADEVKVIYDQDLEGERGTFDKMRLRAYDGALNYTLDIGTTDNNPLGIYVGYDKNIEVYNRETGQTWEITPDGDEVEGQNRSARSKGQDEKPHGKPHGDRQPRGGSPPDKRRQTAGPGRQASPEEAAPGSSATSSSGSAGQSAAARQAATGTPEPEEAMNMLIKQASVHPDQQLAENTTIGKKEEPLDEKIRGFAKFCGRNREYLRRVQAVQGFEDASKLQVGEVEETLRLIFSEQRLRKREKNASG
;
A
#
# COMPACT_ATOMS: atom_id res chain seq x y z
N MET A 1 5.07 30.13 13.85
CA MET A 1 3.65 29.86 13.52
C MET A 1 3.24 28.66 14.39
N PRO A 2 2.14 27.89 14.20
CA PRO A 2 2.20 26.51 14.66
C PRO A 2 3.26 25.75 13.85
N ALA A 3 3.91 24.79 14.50
CA ALA A 3 4.85 23.87 13.85
C ALA A 3 4.21 22.48 13.74
N GLY A 4 4.43 21.82 12.60
CA GLY A 4 4.13 20.40 12.42
C GLY A 4 5.42 19.60 12.41
N ARG A 5 5.41 18.42 13.05
CA ARG A 5 6.50 17.45 13.04
C ARG A 5 6.11 16.28 12.15
N PHE A 6 6.98 15.93 11.21
CA PHE A 6 6.70 14.96 10.15
C PHE A 6 7.88 13.98 10.01
N THR A 7 7.61 12.76 9.55
CA THR A 7 8.62 11.72 9.33
C THR A 7 8.45 11.16 7.93
N ILE A 8 9.57 10.92 7.24
CA ILE A 8 9.66 10.21 5.96
C ILE A 8 10.86 9.25 6.10
N GLY A 9 10.65 7.95 6.02
CA GLY A 9 11.67 6.93 6.29
C GLY A 9 12.33 7.13 7.66
N ASP A 10 13.65 7.32 7.67
CA ASP A 10 14.45 7.65 8.86
C ASP A 10 14.66 9.16 9.09
N LEU A 11 14.06 10.02 8.26
CA LEU A 11 14.16 11.48 8.36
C LEU A 11 12.92 12.08 9.05
N THR A 12 13.05 12.44 10.33
CA THR A 12 12.08 13.31 11.02
C THR A 12 12.50 14.78 10.92
N PHE A 13 11.55 15.65 10.57
CA PHE A 13 11.75 17.10 10.43
C PHE A 13 10.57 17.89 11.01
N GLU A 14 10.77 19.20 11.21
CA GLU A 14 9.74 20.12 11.70
C GLU A 14 9.58 21.30 10.74
N LEU A 15 8.34 21.75 10.53
CA LEU A 15 7.99 22.81 9.60
C LEU A 15 7.00 23.79 10.23
N ASP A 16 7.35 25.07 10.23
CA ASP A 16 6.50 26.19 10.64
C ASP A 16 5.54 26.56 9.50
N GLY A 17 4.22 26.66 9.77
CA GLY A 17 3.25 27.02 8.72
C GLY A 17 1.87 27.39 9.28
N SER A 18 0.94 27.78 8.40
CA SER A 18 -0.47 27.89 8.78
C SER A 18 -1.08 26.50 8.99
N LEU A 19 -2.17 26.41 9.77
CA LEU A 19 -2.90 25.14 9.96
C LEU A 19 -3.35 24.49 8.63
N LYS A 20 -3.57 25.28 7.58
CA LYS A 20 -3.90 24.77 6.23
C LYS A 20 -2.69 24.11 5.57
N GLU A 21 -1.50 24.69 5.69
CA GLU A 21 -0.27 24.11 5.15
C GLU A 21 0.11 22.86 5.92
N LEU A 22 0.06 22.87 7.25
CA LEU A 22 0.35 21.69 8.08
C LEU A 22 -0.63 20.53 7.80
N ALA A 23 -1.92 20.82 7.59
CA ALA A 23 -2.90 19.81 7.18
C ALA A 23 -2.62 19.24 5.77
N HIS A 24 -2.08 20.04 4.86
CA HIS A 24 -1.67 19.59 3.53
C HIS A 24 -0.37 18.77 3.60
N CYS A 25 0.60 19.16 4.43
CA CYS A 25 1.76 18.32 4.78
C CYS A 25 1.32 16.93 5.26
N GLN A 26 0.36 16.85 6.19
CA GLN A 26 -0.14 15.57 6.69
C GLN A 26 -0.81 14.70 5.61
N ALA A 27 -1.42 15.30 4.58
CA ALA A 27 -1.95 14.55 3.43
C ALA A 27 -0.82 13.93 2.59
N ILE A 28 0.23 14.70 2.29
CA ILE A 28 1.38 14.24 1.51
C ILE A 28 2.14 13.14 2.28
N ILE A 29 2.31 13.29 3.59
CA ILE A 29 2.91 12.25 4.45
C ILE A 29 2.08 10.95 4.42
N ARG A 30 0.74 11.02 4.30
CA ARG A 30 -0.10 9.80 4.14
C ARG A 30 0.11 9.11 2.79
N GLU A 31 0.42 9.83 1.73
CA GLU A 31 0.78 9.24 0.41
C GLU A 31 2.19 8.62 0.46
N ILE A 32 3.15 9.32 1.07
CA ILE A 32 4.53 8.84 1.24
C ILE A 32 4.57 7.59 2.13
N ASN A 33 3.81 7.55 3.22
CA ASN A 33 3.71 6.37 4.09
C ASN A 33 3.09 5.15 3.36
N GLN A 34 2.25 5.35 2.35
CA GLN A 34 1.77 4.25 1.50
C GLN A 34 2.88 3.72 0.57
N ALA A 35 3.71 4.61 0.02
CA ALA A 35 4.88 4.24 -0.77
C ALA A 35 5.93 3.49 0.09
N GLU A 36 6.20 3.95 1.31
CA GLU A 36 7.07 3.27 2.28
C GLU A 36 6.52 1.89 2.65
N TYR A 37 5.22 1.77 2.93
CA TYR A 37 4.60 0.48 3.21
C TYR A 37 4.72 -0.51 2.03
N ARG A 38 4.55 -0.04 0.79
CA ARG A 38 4.82 -0.86 -0.41
C ARG A 38 6.29 -1.30 -0.46
N LEU A 39 7.23 -0.40 -0.16
CA LEU A 39 8.66 -0.68 -0.16
C LEU A 39 9.05 -1.72 0.90
N GLN A 40 8.49 -1.62 2.12
CA GLN A 40 8.63 -2.62 3.18
C GLN A 40 8.03 -3.97 2.78
N ARG A 41 6.85 -4.00 2.16
CA ARG A 41 6.21 -5.24 1.70
C ARG A 41 7.00 -5.94 0.59
N ALA A 42 7.58 -5.19 -0.34
CA ALA A 42 8.39 -5.76 -1.42
C ALA A 42 9.75 -6.30 -0.94
N SER A 43 10.38 -5.62 0.03
CA SER A 43 11.70 -5.98 0.55
C SER A 43 11.71 -6.92 1.76
N GLY A 44 10.58 -7.03 2.48
CA GLY A 44 10.53 -7.65 3.79
C GLY A 44 11.21 -6.83 4.91
N ALA A 45 11.71 -5.62 4.61
CA ALA A 45 12.40 -4.77 5.58
C ALA A 45 11.45 -4.16 6.63
N ASP A 46 11.94 -4.00 7.86
CA ASP A 46 11.24 -3.26 8.92
C ASP A 46 11.54 -1.74 8.88
N GLU A 47 12.51 -1.29 8.08
CA GLU A 47 12.96 0.11 7.98
C GLU A 47 13.03 0.57 6.50
N VAL A 48 12.68 1.84 6.26
CA VAL A 48 12.92 2.56 5.00
C VAL A 48 13.77 3.79 5.31
N LYS A 49 14.74 4.10 4.45
CA LYS A 49 15.66 5.24 4.60
C LYS A 49 15.48 6.27 3.51
N VAL A 50 15.71 7.55 3.84
CA VAL A 50 15.83 8.62 2.84
C VAL A 50 17.29 8.74 2.43
N ILE A 51 17.57 8.47 1.15
CA ILE A 51 18.93 8.57 0.59
C ILE A 51 18.98 9.69 -0.44
N TYR A 52 20.06 10.46 -0.43
CA TYR A 52 20.46 11.38 -1.48
C TYR A 52 21.59 10.74 -2.29
N ASP A 53 21.24 10.16 -3.45
CA ASP A 53 22.23 9.66 -4.40
C ASP A 53 22.79 10.88 -5.17
N GLN A 54 24.12 11.08 -5.14
CA GLN A 54 24.81 12.18 -5.84
C GLN A 54 25.50 11.70 -7.12
N ASP A 55 25.78 12.63 -8.04
CA ASP A 55 26.61 12.42 -9.24
C ASP A 55 26.15 11.25 -10.15
N LEU A 56 24.85 10.95 -10.21
CA LEU A 56 24.32 9.88 -11.05
C LEU A 56 24.47 10.24 -12.54
N GLU A 57 25.07 9.35 -13.33
CA GLU A 57 25.19 9.56 -14.79
C GLU A 57 23.84 9.40 -15.50
N GLY A 58 23.47 10.40 -16.31
CA GLY A 58 22.32 10.35 -17.22
C GLY A 58 22.64 10.92 -18.60
N GLU A 59 21.69 10.80 -19.54
CA GLU A 59 21.87 11.23 -20.95
C GLU A 59 22.26 12.71 -21.14
N ARG A 60 22.08 13.54 -20.11
CA ARG A 60 22.31 15.00 -20.13
C ARG A 60 23.46 15.46 -19.22
N GLY A 61 24.23 14.54 -18.65
CA GLY A 61 25.26 14.80 -17.64
C GLY A 61 24.94 14.15 -16.30
N THR A 62 25.66 14.53 -15.25
CA THR A 62 25.38 14.08 -13.88
C THR A 62 24.16 14.77 -13.29
N PHE A 63 23.46 14.08 -12.38
CA PHE A 63 22.33 14.61 -11.62
C PHE A 63 22.24 13.96 -10.23
N ASP A 64 21.65 14.68 -9.28
CA ASP A 64 21.39 14.16 -7.93
C ASP A 64 19.93 13.70 -7.79
N LYS A 65 19.66 12.76 -6.88
CA LYS A 65 18.32 12.17 -6.71
C LYS A 65 18.04 11.80 -5.25
N MET A 66 16.92 12.28 -4.71
CA MET A 66 16.36 11.76 -3.46
C MET A 66 15.57 10.48 -3.73
N ARG A 67 15.72 9.48 -2.86
CA ARG A 67 14.97 8.22 -2.92
C ARG A 67 14.59 7.72 -1.53
N LEU A 68 13.44 7.05 -1.44
CA LEU A 68 13.18 6.06 -0.40
C LEU A 68 13.96 4.79 -0.76
N ARG A 69 14.68 4.18 0.19
CA ARG A 69 15.42 2.93 0.00
C ARG A 69 15.18 1.95 1.15
N ALA A 70 14.81 0.72 0.81
CA ALA A 70 14.73 -0.41 1.75
C ALA A 70 15.75 -1.50 1.35
N TYR A 71 16.15 -2.33 2.31
CA TYR A 71 17.23 -3.30 2.17
C TYR A 71 16.81 -4.65 2.75
N ASP A 72 16.94 -5.74 1.99
CA ASP A 72 16.78 -7.12 2.50
C ASP A 72 18.12 -7.77 2.92
N GLY A 73 19.24 -7.12 2.57
CA GLY A 73 20.61 -7.61 2.77
C GLY A 73 21.44 -7.61 1.48
N ALA A 74 20.88 -8.14 0.38
CA ALA A 74 21.54 -8.27 -0.91
C ALA A 74 20.99 -7.29 -1.97
N LEU A 75 19.67 -7.05 -1.94
CA LEU A 75 18.95 -6.17 -2.84
C LEU A 75 18.78 -4.78 -2.22
N ASN A 76 18.62 -3.78 -3.09
CA ASN A 76 18.17 -2.43 -2.76
C ASN A 76 16.81 -2.24 -3.44
N TYR A 77 15.75 -1.99 -2.67
CA TYR A 77 14.43 -1.64 -3.20
C TYR A 77 14.29 -0.12 -3.10
N THR A 78 13.91 0.56 -4.18
CA THR A 78 13.80 2.04 -4.19
C THR A 78 12.54 2.58 -4.84
N LEU A 79 12.09 3.73 -4.32
CA LEU A 79 11.12 4.63 -4.94
C LEU A 79 11.70 6.04 -4.93
N ASP A 80 11.49 6.78 -6.02
CA ASP A 80 12.03 8.12 -6.18
C ASP A 80 11.21 9.17 -5.40
N ILE A 81 11.90 10.12 -4.78
CA ILE A 81 11.31 11.33 -4.20
C ILE A 81 11.50 12.45 -5.24
N GLY A 82 10.42 12.83 -5.92
CA GLY A 82 10.41 13.93 -6.89
C GLY A 82 10.19 15.28 -6.20
N THR A 83 10.69 16.36 -6.81
CA THR A 83 10.46 17.74 -6.35
C THR A 83 9.27 18.38 -7.05
N THR A 84 8.50 19.24 -6.37
CA THR A 84 7.31 19.91 -6.93
C THR A 84 6.97 21.21 -6.18
N ASP A 85 6.71 22.29 -6.92
CA ASP A 85 6.28 23.58 -6.34
C ASP A 85 4.80 23.61 -5.92
N ASN A 86 4.06 22.53 -6.19
CA ASN A 86 2.60 22.48 -6.01
C ASN A 86 2.15 22.21 -4.57
N ASN A 87 3.07 21.93 -3.64
CA ASN A 87 2.75 21.53 -2.27
C ASN A 87 3.76 22.08 -1.24
N PRO A 88 3.39 22.21 0.05
CA PRO A 88 4.21 22.87 1.07
C PRO A 88 5.44 22.08 1.54
N LEU A 89 5.58 20.81 1.15
CA LEU A 89 6.80 20.02 1.43
C LEU A 89 7.83 20.13 0.29
N GLY A 90 7.46 20.67 -0.87
CA GLY A 90 8.34 20.76 -2.04
C GLY A 90 8.62 19.41 -2.73
N ILE A 91 8.02 18.31 -2.25
CA ILE A 91 8.32 16.93 -2.67
C ILE A 91 7.07 16.07 -2.84
N TYR A 92 7.19 14.99 -3.61
CA TYR A 92 6.20 13.93 -3.72
C TYR A 92 6.88 12.56 -3.91
N VAL A 93 6.19 11.49 -3.53
CA VAL A 93 6.56 10.12 -3.92
C VAL A 93 5.37 9.51 -4.66
N GLY A 94 5.61 8.97 -5.85
CA GLY A 94 4.56 8.29 -6.59
C GLY A 94 4.23 6.93 -5.97
N TYR A 95 3.22 6.88 -5.10
CA TYR A 95 2.74 5.63 -4.50
C TYR A 95 2.23 4.62 -5.55
N ASP A 96 1.93 5.09 -6.77
CA ASP A 96 1.52 4.36 -7.96
C ASP A 96 2.70 3.86 -8.83
N LYS A 97 3.94 4.21 -8.50
CA LYS A 97 5.11 3.87 -9.32
C LYS A 97 5.64 2.47 -9.03
N ASN A 98 6.31 1.90 -10.02
CA ASN A 98 7.04 0.65 -9.83
C ASN A 98 8.21 0.88 -8.87
N ILE A 99 8.50 -0.11 -8.04
CA ILE A 99 9.69 -0.14 -7.17
C ILE A 99 10.86 -0.62 -8.02
N GLU A 100 11.91 0.19 -8.15
CA GLU A 100 13.18 -0.21 -8.78
C GLU A 100 13.95 -1.09 -7.79
N VAL A 101 14.26 -2.34 -8.17
CA VAL A 101 15.00 -3.31 -7.36
C VAL A 101 16.35 -3.58 -7.99
N TYR A 102 17.42 -3.32 -7.25
CA TYR A 102 18.81 -3.51 -7.68
C TYR A 102 19.53 -4.57 -6.84
N ASN A 103 20.06 -5.61 -7.48
CA ASN A 103 20.89 -6.63 -6.83
C ASN A 103 22.35 -6.17 -6.76
N ARG A 104 22.89 -6.03 -5.54
CA ARG A 104 24.26 -5.56 -5.30
C ARG A 104 25.35 -6.57 -5.68
N GLU A 105 25.03 -7.86 -5.73
CA GLU A 105 25.96 -8.93 -6.08
C GLU A 105 26.05 -9.16 -7.60
N THR A 106 24.92 -9.07 -8.31
CA THR A 106 24.86 -9.33 -9.76
C THR A 106 24.85 -8.09 -10.64
N GLY A 107 24.61 -6.90 -10.05
CA GLY A 107 24.45 -5.64 -10.79
C GLY A 107 23.17 -5.58 -11.65
N GLN A 108 22.20 -6.47 -11.41
CA GLN A 108 20.95 -6.53 -12.15
C GLN A 108 19.89 -5.63 -11.53
N THR A 109 19.10 -4.97 -12.40
CA THR A 109 17.93 -4.17 -12.02
C THR A 109 16.66 -4.76 -12.64
N TRP A 110 15.57 -4.78 -11.87
CA TRP A 110 14.21 -5.03 -12.35
C TRP A 110 13.21 -4.11 -11.62
N GLU A 111 11.94 -4.23 -11.95
CA GLU A 111 10.86 -3.43 -11.36
C GLU A 111 9.76 -4.32 -10.76
N ILE A 112 9.10 -3.83 -9.70
CA ILE A 112 7.92 -4.46 -9.08
C ILE A 112 6.72 -3.49 -9.12
N THR A 113 5.56 -3.96 -9.56
CA THR A 113 4.33 -3.16 -9.77
C THR A 113 3.71 -2.62 -8.47
N PRO A 114 2.69 -1.73 -8.56
CA PRO A 114 1.81 -1.39 -7.44
C PRO A 114 1.21 -2.60 -6.70
N ASP A 115 0.76 -3.61 -7.45
CA ASP A 115 0.10 -4.81 -6.90
C ASP A 115 1.08 -5.78 -6.22
N GLY A 116 2.32 -5.83 -6.72
CA GLY A 116 3.44 -6.60 -6.18
C GLY A 116 4.03 -7.65 -7.14
N ASP A 117 3.68 -7.59 -8.43
CA ASP A 117 4.19 -8.49 -9.47
C ASP A 117 5.53 -7.97 -10.04
N GLU A 118 6.40 -8.86 -10.50
CA GLU A 118 7.63 -8.50 -11.22
C GLU A 118 7.31 -8.05 -12.66
N VAL A 119 7.93 -6.95 -13.10
CA VAL A 119 7.75 -6.41 -14.46
C VAL A 119 8.61 -7.19 -15.46
N GLU A 120 8.06 -8.26 -16.02
CA GLU A 120 8.71 -8.99 -17.12
C GLU A 120 8.97 -8.07 -18.34
N GLY A 121 10.23 -7.68 -18.56
CA GLY A 121 10.69 -7.18 -19.86
C GLY A 121 11.65 -5.98 -19.88
N GLN A 122 11.86 -5.28 -18.75
CA GLN A 122 12.74 -4.09 -18.68
C GLN A 122 13.76 -4.27 -17.54
N ASN A 123 15.00 -4.74 -17.74
CA ASN A 123 15.96 -4.27 -18.73
C ASN A 123 17.17 -5.24 -18.91
N ARG A 124 17.30 -5.92 -20.05
CA ARG A 124 18.54 -6.68 -20.43
C ARG A 124 19.60 -5.82 -21.16
N SER A 125 19.64 -4.51 -20.93
CA SER A 125 20.53 -3.58 -21.64
C SER A 125 20.90 -2.30 -20.85
N ALA A 126 21.47 -2.47 -19.66
CA ALA A 126 22.64 -1.67 -19.25
C ALA A 126 23.90 -2.50 -19.57
N ARG A 127 24.28 -2.57 -20.86
CA ARG A 127 25.20 -3.61 -21.36
C ARG A 127 26.65 -3.35 -20.95
N SER A 128 27.19 -4.22 -20.10
CA SER A 128 28.64 -4.34 -19.85
C SER A 128 29.41 -4.59 -21.16
N LYS A 129 30.06 -3.55 -21.70
CA LYS A 129 30.99 -3.64 -22.84
C LYS A 129 32.05 -2.52 -22.77
N GLY A 130 33.06 -2.74 -21.92
CA GLY A 130 34.25 -1.87 -21.79
C GLY A 130 35.59 -2.56 -22.10
N GLN A 131 35.59 -3.88 -22.34
CA GLN A 131 36.75 -4.66 -22.74
C GLN A 131 36.39 -5.52 -23.96
N ASP A 132 36.86 -5.10 -25.13
CA ASP A 132 37.83 -5.90 -25.89
C ASP A 132 38.50 -5.06 -27.00
N GLU A 133 39.54 -5.63 -27.60
CA GLU A 133 40.61 -4.95 -28.34
C GLU A 133 40.18 -4.14 -29.60
N LYS A 134 40.97 -3.09 -29.90
CA LYS A 134 41.09 -2.51 -31.25
C LYS A 134 42.36 -3.09 -31.90
N PRO A 135 42.32 -3.39 -33.21
CA PRO A 135 43.11 -2.52 -34.09
C PRO A 135 42.48 -2.19 -35.47
N HIS A 136 42.90 -1.02 -36.00
CA HIS A 136 42.81 -0.55 -37.41
C HIS A 136 41.43 -0.33 -38.08
N GLY A 137 41.42 0.55 -39.10
CA GLY A 137 40.38 0.56 -40.16
C GLY A 137 39.50 1.81 -40.31
N LYS A 138 40.04 2.92 -40.85
CA LYS A 138 39.29 3.99 -41.54
C LYS A 138 39.89 4.17 -42.95
N PRO A 139 39.19 4.81 -43.91
CA PRO A 139 37.79 4.62 -44.32
C PRO A 139 37.65 4.53 -45.87
N HIS A 140 36.46 4.23 -46.41
CA HIS A 140 35.91 4.58 -47.75
C HIS A 140 34.60 3.76 -47.94
N GLY A 141 33.60 4.14 -48.73
CA GLY A 141 33.37 5.33 -49.57
C GLY A 141 31.90 5.37 -50.05
N ASP A 142 31.51 6.34 -50.87
CA ASP A 142 30.11 6.64 -51.21
C ASP A 142 29.36 5.56 -52.01
N ARG A 143 28.04 5.39 -51.74
CA ARG A 143 26.95 5.62 -52.72
C ARG A 143 25.53 5.30 -52.20
N GLN A 144 24.63 6.27 -52.36
CA GLN A 144 23.19 6.06 -52.65
C GLN A 144 23.01 5.96 -54.19
N PRO A 145 21.88 5.47 -54.78
CA PRO A 145 20.55 6.09 -54.57
C PRO A 145 19.26 5.24 -54.78
N ARG A 146 18.12 5.84 -54.39
CA ARG A 146 16.75 5.77 -54.98
C ARG A 146 16.02 4.41 -55.18
N GLY A 147 14.83 4.33 -54.57
CA GLY A 147 13.57 4.25 -55.35
C GLY A 147 12.60 3.08 -55.06
N GLY A 148 11.29 3.38 -55.02
CA GLY A 148 10.21 2.37 -55.17
C GLY A 148 9.05 2.46 -54.17
N SER A 149 7.82 2.65 -54.67
CA SER A 149 6.52 2.49 -53.99
C SER A 149 5.38 2.62 -55.01
N PRO A 150 4.15 2.11 -54.77
CA PRO A 150 3.73 0.81 -54.22
C PRO A 150 3.14 -0.07 -55.38
N PRO A 151 2.27 -1.09 -55.15
CA PRO A 151 0.82 -0.82 -55.22
C PRO A 151 -0.12 -1.74 -54.39
N ASP A 152 -1.42 -1.42 -54.44
CA ASP A 152 -2.59 -2.12 -53.86
C ASP A 152 -2.77 -3.63 -54.12
N LYS A 153 -3.45 -4.32 -53.17
CA LYS A 153 -4.86 -4.79 -53.36
C LYS A 153 -5.56 -5.42 -52.13
N ARG A 154 -6.84 -5.02 -51.98
CA ARG A 154 -8.09 -5.78 -51.67
C ARG A 154 -7.97 -7.32 -51.46
N ARG A 155 -8.84 -8.02 -50.69
CA ARG A 155 -10.26 -7.76 -50.35
C ARG A 155 -10.78 -8.61 -49.15
N GLN A 156 -11.94 -8.20 -48.61
CA GLN A 156 -13.05 -8.87 -47.87
C GLN A 156 -13.10 -10.44 -47.88
N THR A 157 -13.71 -11.19 -46.94
CA THR A 157 -15.07 -11.06 -46.30
C THR A 157 -15.27 -11.89 -44.99
N ALA A 158 -16.23 -11.45 -44.16
CA ALA A 158 -17.17 -12.24 -43.31
C ALA A 158 -16.69 -13.10 -42.11
N GLY A 159 -17.44 -12.99 -41.00
CA GLY A 159 -17.63 -14.03 -39.95
C GLY A 159 -19.06 -14.61 -40.09
N PRO A 160 -19.81 -14.92 -39.00
CA PRO A 160 -19.50 -14.92 -37.56
C PRO A 160 -19.80 -16.28 -36.87
N GLY A 161 -19.71 -16.37 -35.54
CA GLY A 161 -20.22 -17.50 -34.76
C GLY A 161 -20.46 -17.17 -33.29
N ARG A 162 -21.71 -17.28 -32.82
CA ARG A 162 -22.09 -17.08 -31.40
C ARG A 162 -23.37 -17.89 -31.10
N GLN A 163 -23.53 -18.23 -29.82
CA GLN A 163 -24.68 -18.90 -29.18
C GLN A 163 -24.77 -20.43 -29.38
N ALA A 164 -24.62 -21.13 -28.24
CA ALA A 164 -25.39 -22.31 -27.91
C ALA A 164 -25.89 -22.14 -26.46
N SER A 165 -27.12 -22.57 -26.22
CA SER A 165 -27.84 -22.72 -24.95
C SER A 165 -28.51 -24.11 -25.01
N PRO A 166 -29.09 -24.70 -23.94
CA PRO A 166 -29.54 -24.09 -22.68
C PRO A 166 -28.87 -24.80 -21.46
N GLU A 167 -29.44 -25.10 -20.29
CA GLU A 167 -30.78 -25.63 -19.94
C GLU A 167 -31.22 -25.24 -18.52
N GLU A 168 -32.54 -25.11 -18.29
CA GLU A 168 -33.16 -24.81 -17.00
C GLU A 168 -34.20 -25.90 -16.70
N ALA A 169 -34.13 -26.54 -15.53
CA ALA A 169 -35.04 -27.60 -15.10
C ALA A 169 -35.36 -27.48 -13.61
N ALA A 170 -36.62 -27.75 -13.24
CA ALA A 170 -37.21 -27.40 -11.95
C ALA A 170 -37.46 -28.66 -11.05
N PRO A 171 -38.39 -28.71 -10.06
CA PRO A 171 -38.03 -29.24 -8.74
C PRO A 171 -38.56 -30.65 -8.43
N GLY A 172 -37.97 -31.30 -7.41
CA GLY A 172 -38.42 -32.57 -6.83
C GLY A 172 -38.61 -32.47 -5.30
N SER A 173 -39.54 -33.26 -4.74
CA SER A 173 -40.09 -33.08 -3.39
C SER A 173 -39.85 -34.26 -2.44
N SER A 174 -39.94 -34.00 -1.13
CA SER A 174 -40.29 -34.95 -0.02
C SER A 174 -39.34 -36.14 0.25
N ALA A 175 -39.20 -36.68 1.47
CA ALA A 175 -39.53 -36.29 2.87
C ALA A 175 -38.66 -37.21 3.80
N THR A 176 -38.68 -37.22 5.14
CA THR A 176 -39.58 -36.67 6.20
C THR A 176 -38.68 -36.33 7.44
N SER A 177 -39.01 -36.32 8.75
CA SER A 177 -40.20 -36.57 9.61
C SER A 177 -39.94 -35.99 11.01
N SER A 178 -40.99 -35.50 11.69
CA SER A 178 -41.20 -35.37 13.16
C SER A 178 -40.10 -34.76 14.06
N SER A 179 -40.38 -33.86 15.02
CA SER A 179 -41.61 -33.17 15.48
C SER A 179 -41.16 -31.95 16.31
N GLY A 180 -41.80 -30.77 16.26
CA GLY A 180 -43.04 -30.46 16.99
C GLY A 180 -42.76 -30.23 18.50
N SER A 181 -43.06 -29.09 19.13
CA SER A 181 -43.71 -27.85 18.67
C SER A 181 -43.39 -26.65 19.61
N ALA A 182 -44.07 -25.51 19.39
CA ALA A 182 -44.09 -24.29 20.22
C ALA A 182 -42.79 -23.43 20.23
N GLY A 183 -42.97 -22.12 20.03
CA GLY A 183 -41.91 -21.11 20.12
C GLY A 183 -42.13 -20.15 21.30
N GLN A 184 -41.49 -18.98 21.24
CA GLN A 184 -41.53 -17.89 22.23
C GLN A 184 -40.82 -18.16 23.57
N SER A 185 -39.53 -17.85 23.63
CA SER A 185 -38.89 -17.18 24.79
C SER A 185 -37.50 -16.64 24.42
N ALA A 186 -37.47 -15.56 23.62
CA ALA A 186 -36.25 -14.79 23.33
C ALA A 186 -35.84 -13.92 24.54
N ALA A 187 -35.61 -14.57 25.69
CA ALA A 187 -35.33 -13.91 26.97
C ALA A 187 -34.47 -14.74 27.96
N ALA A 188 -34.23 -16.03 27.68
CA ALA A 188 -33.73 -16.98 28.70
C ALA A 188 -32.49 -17.80 28.27
N ARG A 189 -31.44 -17.13 27.77
CA ARG A 189 -30.09 -17.71 27.60
C ARG A 189 -28.97 -16.72 27.95
N GLN A 190 -29.00 -16.18 29.17
CA GLN A 190 -27.78 -15.70 29.82
C GLN A 190 -27.02 -16.88 30.43
N ALA A 191 -25.74 -16.66 30.77
CA ALA A 191 -24.79 -17.68 31.28
C ALA A 191 -24.39 -18.78 30.28
N ALA A 192 -23.83 -18.36 29.13
CA ALA A 192 -22.83 -19.15 28.41
C ALA A 192 -21.46 -18.48 28.58
N THR A 193 -20.45 -19.22 29.06
CA THR A 193 -19.07 -18.73 29.22
C THR A 193 -18.31 -18.83 27.90
N GLY A 194 -18.72 -18.03 26.91
CA GLY A 194 -18.01 -17.85 25.64
C GLY A 194 -17.10 -16.61 25.67
N THR A 195 -16.10 -16.59 24.80
CA THR A 195 -15.50 -15.32 24.35
C THR A 195 -16.57 -14.52 23.60
N PRO A 196 -16.69 -13.20 23.81
CA PRO A 196 -17.67 -12.37 23.09
C PRO A 196 -17.39 -12.40 21.58
N GLU A 197 -18.43 -12.29 20.77
CA GLU A 197 -18.27 -12.25 19.31
C GLU A 197 -17.44 -11.01 18.89
N PRO A 198 -16.71 -11.02 17.75
CA PRO A 198 -15.87 -9.89 17.35
C PRO A 198 -16.61 -8.55 17.25
N GLU A 199 -17.90 -8.55 16.89
CA GLU A 199 -18.72 -7.32 16.90
C GLU A 199 -19.07 -6.85 18.32
N GLU A 200 -19.36 -7.78 19.25
CA GLU A 200 -19.58 -7.45 20.66
C GLU A 200 -18.31 -6.91 21.31
N ALA A 201 -17.17 -7.56 21.06
CA ALA A 201 -15.86 -7.14 21.52
C ALA A 201 -15.48 -5.74 20.99
N MET A 202 -15.77 -5.47 19.71
CA MET A 202 -15.61 -4.13 19.11
C MET A 202 -16.45 -3.09 19.83
N ASN A 203 -17.75 -3.35 20.00
CA ASN A 203 -18.69 -2.40 20.61
C ASN A 203 -18.41 -2.18 22.11
N MET A 204 -17.95 -3.20 22.83
CA MET A 204 -17.45 -3.06 24.20
C MET A 204 -16.19 -2.19 24.27
N LEU A 205 -15.27 -2.35 23.32
CA LEU A 205 -14.01 -1.59 23.28
C LEU A 205 -14.24 -0.13 22.91
N ILE A 206 -15.11 0.16 21.93
CA ILE A 206 -15.57 1.52 21.59
C ILE A 206 -16.18 2.20 22.82
N LYS A 207 -17.11 1.52 23.51
CA LYS A 207 -17.77 2.05 24.73
C LYS A 207 -16.81 2.26 25.91
N GLN A 208 -15.68 1.55 25.95
CA GLN A 208 -14.63 1.75 26.95
C GLN A 208 -13.69 2.91 26.58
N ALA A 209 -13.40 3.11 25.29
CA ALA A 209 -12.64 4.27 24.84
C ALA A 209 -13.44 5.58 24.99
N SER A 210 -14.75 5.57 24.69
CA SER A 210 -15.61 6.77 24.62
C SER A 210 -15.96 7.44 25.96
N VAL A 211 -15.27 7.10 27.05
CA VAL A 211 -15.32 7.84 28.33
C VAL A 211 -14.08 8.73 28.54
N HIS A 212 -13.08 8.61 27.66
CA HIS A 212 -11.86 9.42 27.66
C HIS A 212 -11.96 10.56 26.63
N PRO A 213 -11.27 11.70 26.82
CA PRO A 213 -11.27 12.79 25.85
C PRO A 213 -10.67 12.37 24.50
N ASP A 214 -11.33 12.76 23.40
CA ASP A 214 -10.96 12.35 22.02
C ASP A 214 -9.48 12.56 21.67
N GLN A 215 -8.86 13.62 22.18
CA GLN A 215 -7.46 14.00 21.90
C GLN A 215 -6.42 13.21 22.72
N GLN A 216 -6.85 12.38 23.69
CA GLN A 216 -5.94 11.57 24.50
C GLN A 216 -5.33 10.45 23.63
N LEU A 217 -4.03 10.19 23.78
CA LEU A 217 -3.35 9.10 23.07
C LEU A 217 -3.67 7.75 23.71
N ALA A 218 -3.82 6.71 22.90
CA ALA A 218 -4.11 5.35 23.35
C ALA A 218 -3.05 4.77 24.31
N GLU A 219 -1.76 5.10 24.12
CA GLU A 219 -0.68 4.70 25.05
C GLU A 219 -0.87 5.26 26.47
N ASN A 220 -1.52 6.41 26.58
CA ASN A 220 -1.79 7.11 27.84
C ASN A 220 -3.21 6.80 28.39
N THR A 221 -3.88 5.77 27.87
CA THR A 221 -5.29 5.46 28.15
C THR A 221 -5.43 3.99 28.55
N THR A 222 -5.77 3.70 29.81
CA THR A 222 -5.92 2.33 30.33
C THR A 222 -7.39 1.94 30.48
N ILE A 223 -7.78 0.74 30.01
CA ILE A 223 -9.18 0.32 29.96
C ILE A 223 -9.42 -1.20 30.17
N GLY A 224 -10.67 -1.52 30.51
CA GLY A 224 -11.17 -2.88 30.68
C GLY A 224 -10.80 -3.50 32.02
N LYS A 225 -11.19 -4.77 32.24
CA LYS A 225 -11.14 -5.47 33.55
C LYS A 225 -9.75 -5.67 34.20
N LYS A 226 -8.68 -5.19 33.55
CA LYS A 226 -7.29 -5.28 33.99
C LYS A 226 -6.53 -3.95 33.83
N GLU A 227 -7.21 -2.89 33.38
CA GLU A 227 -6.61 -1.57 33.10
C GLU A 227 -5.36 -1.66 32.19
N GLU A 228 -5.44 -2.50 31.16
CA GLU A 228 -4.40 -2.60 30.12
C GLU A 228 -4.50 -1.39 29.16
N PRO A 229 -3.38 -0.92 28.58
CA PRO A 229 -3.36 0.18 27.61
C PRO A 229 -4.30 -0.05 26.41
N LEU A 230 -4.91 1.03 25.93
CA LEU A 230 -5.86 1.02 24.82
C LEU A 230 -5.20 0.58 23.50
N ASP A 231 -3.92 0.89 23.29
CA ASP A 231 -3.20 0.39 22.11
C ASP A 231 -2.97 -1.13 22.18
N GLU A 232 -2.62 -1.67 23.35
CA GLU A 232 -2.57 -3.12 23.57
C GLU A 232 -3.94 -3.77 23.35
N LYS A 233 -5.04 -3.12 23.79
CA LYS A 233 -6.40 -3.59 23.46
C LYS A 233 -6.69 -3.60 21.97
N ILE A 234 -6.29 -2.57 21.23
CA ILE A 234 -6.49 -2.47 19.76
C ILE A 234 -5.68 -3.57 19.06
N ARG A 235 -4.41 -3.78 19.44
CA ARG A 235 -3.58 -4.88 18.93
C ARG A 235 -4.17 -6.26 19.29
N GLY A 236 -4.70 -6.41 20.50
CA GLY A 236 -5.37 -7.62 20.96
C GLY A 236 -6.66 -7.92 20.19
N PHE A 237 -7.47 -6.89 19.93
CA PHE A 237 -8.67 -6.97 19.11
C PHE A 237 -8.35 -7.35 17.67
N ALA A 238 -7.30 -6.78 17.07
CA ALA A 238 -6.85 -7.16 15.74
C ALA A 238 -6.44 -8.63 15.66
N LYS A 239 -5.67 -9.14 16.64
CA LYS A 239 -5.36 -10.58 16.76
C LYS A 239 -6.62 -11.43 16.91
N PHE A 240 -7.60 -10.97 17.69
CA PHE A 240 -8.88 -11.67 17.87
C PHE A 240 -9.71 -11.75 16.58
N CYS A 241 -9.71 -10.69 15.77
CA CYS A 241 -10.28 -10.68 14.41
C CYS A 241 -9.43 -11.42 13.35
N GLY A 242 -8.40 -12.17 13.75
CA GLY A 242 -7.51 -12.88 12.84
C GLY A 242 -6.66 -11.98 11.93
N ARG A 243 -6.49 -10.70 12.28
CA ARG A 243 -5.73 -9.72 11.50
C ARG A 243 -4.25 -9.78 11.85
N ASN A 244 -3.40 -9.90 10.83
CA ASN A 244 -1.93 -9.96 10.98
C ASN A 244 -1.30 -8.54 11.04
N ARG A 245 0.04 -8.48 11.17
CA ARG A 245 0.79 -7.20 11.24
C ARG A 245 0.66 -6.37 9.95
N GLU A 246 0.55 -7.01 8.79
CA GLU A 246 0.35 -6.35 7.49
C GLU A 246 -1.02 -5.66 7.41
N TYR A 247 -2.07 -6.34 7.87
CA TYR A 247 -3.41 -5.76 7.96
C TYR A 247 -3.43 -4.51 8.86
N LEU A 248 -2.72 -4.54 9.99
CA LEU A 248 -2.56 -3.37 10.84
C LEU A 248 -1.78 -2.25 10.14
N ARG A 249 -0.70 -2.55 9.39
CA ARG A 249 0.00 -1.56 8.55
C ARG A 249 -0.91 -0.92 7.49
N ARG A 250 -1.85 -1.67 6.89
CA ARG A 250 -2.89 -1.10 5.99
C ARG A 250 -3.84 -0.16 6.73
N VAL A 251 -4.35 -0.54 7.91
CA VAL A 251 -5.23 0.33 8.71
C VAL A 251 -4.50 1.61 9.16
N GLN A 252 -3.23 1.49 9.57
CA GLN A 252 -2.32 2.59 9.90
C GLN A 252 -2.17 3.56 8.73
N ALA A 253 -1.79 3.09 7.55
CA ALA A 253 -1.62 3.92 6.36
C ALA A 253 -2.92 4.63 5.93
N VAL A 254 -4.06 3.93 5.98
CA VAL A 254 -5.36 4.44 5.53
C VAL A 254 -5.99 5.43 6.53
N GLN A 255 -5.61 5.38 7.81
CA GLN A 255 -5.97 6.40 8.82
C GLN A 255 -4.92 7.52 8.94
N GLY A 256 -3.65 7.20 8.65
CA GLY A 256 -2.52 8.11 8.79
C GLY A 256 -2.00 8.27 10.22
N PHE A 257 -1.96 7.18 11.00
CA PHE A 257 -1.27 7.11 12.28
C PHE A 257 -0.10 6.12 12.21
N GLU A 258 1.03 6.44 12.83
CA GLU A 258 2.26 5.63 12.78
C GLU A 258 2.10 4.29 13.50
N ASP A 259 1.59 4.32 14.74
CA ASP A 259 1.43 3.16 15.60
C ASP A 259 0.19 3.28 16.49
N ALA A 260 -0.39 2.15 16.91
CA ALA A 260 -1.58 2.14 17.76
C ALA A 260 -1.39 2.93 19.07
N SER A 261 -0.15 3.05 19.58
CA SER A 261 0.20 3.90 20.74
C SER A 261 -0.16 5.38 20.53
N LYS A 262 0.00 5.88 19.30
CA LYS A 262 -0.19 7.29 18.90
C LYS A 262 -1.58 7.58 18.34
N LEU A 263 -2.47 6.58 18.29
CA LEU A 263 -3.86 6.78 17.90
C LEU A 263 -4.58 7.66 18.93
N GLN A 264 -5.34 8.66 18.48
CA GLN A 264 -6.18 9.46 19.36
C GLN A 264 -7.47 8.70 19.72
N VAL A 265 -8.00 8.86 20.93
CA VAL A 265 -9.23 8.19 21.40
C VAL A 265 -10.41 8.39 20.41
N GLY A 266 -10.55 9.59 19.83
CA GLY A 266 -11.60 9.88 18.84
C GLY A 266 -11.47 9.11 17.52
N GLU A 267 -10.28 8.60 17.18
CA GLU A 267 -9.99 7.82 15.97
C GLU A 267 -10.17 6.31 16.17
N VAL A 268 -10.35 5.87 17.44
CA VAL A 268 -10.46 4.46 17.82
C VAL A 268 -11.66 3.78 17.18
N GLU A 269 -12.83 4.43 17.14
CA GLU A 269 -14.04 3.78 16.62
C GLU A 269 -13.90 3.36 15.15
N GLU A 270 -13.51 4.27 14.25
CA GLU A 270 -13.38 3.90 12.84
C GLU A 270 -12.16 2.99 12.62
N THR A 271 -11.09 3.11 13.42
CA THR A 271 -9.96 2.17 13.40
C THR A 271 -10.39 0.74 13.74
N LEU A 272 -11.20 0.56 14.78
CA LEU A 272 -11.74 -0.75 15.17
C LEU A 272 -12.72 -1.28 14.12
N ARG A 273 -13.56 -0.44 13.51
CA ARG A 273 -14.45 -0.82 12.41
C ARG A 273 -13.69 -1.25 11.15
N LEU A 274 -12.51 -0.66 10.88
CA LEU A 274 -11.61 -1.09 9.81
C LEU A 274 -10.87 -2.40 10.15
N ILE A 275 -10.52 -2.64 11.41
CA ILE A 275 -9.94 -3.91 11.90
C ILE A 275 -10.97 -5.06 11.77
N PHE A 276 -12.21 -4.80 12.17
CA PHE A 276 -13.32 -5.73 12.03
C PHE A 276 -13.63 -6.03 10.55
N SER A 277 -13.92 -4.99 9.74
CA SER A 277 -14.44 -5.16 8.38
C SER A 277 -13.44 -4.78 7.28
N GLU A 278 -12.84 -5.78 6.68
CA GLU A 278 -11.95 -5.62 5.51
C GLU A 278 -12.65 -5.01 4.29
N GLN A 279 -13.96 -5.21 4.14
CA GLN A 279 -14.71 -4.56 3.06
C GLN A 279 -14.77 -3.04 3.25
N ARG A 280 -14.81 -2.54 4.50
CA ARG A 280 -14.70 -1.10 4.80
C ARG A 280 -13.29 -0.60 4.49
N LEU A 281 -12.25 -1.36 4.86
CA LEU A 281 -10.86 -1.02 4.53
C LEU A 281 -10.64 -0.94 3.02
N ARG A 282 -11.03 -1.98 2.26
CA ARG A 282 -10.96 -1.99 0.78
C ARG A 282 -11.77 -0.87 0.10
N LYS A 283 -12.86 -0.41 0.72
CA LYS A 283 -13.61 0.76 0.24
C LYS A 283 -12.87 2.07 0.54
N ARG A 284 -12.26 2.20 1.71
CA ARG A 284 -11.52 3.41 2.12
C ARG A 284 -10.19 3.56 1.39
N GLU A 285 -9.50 2.45 1.12
CA GLU A 285 -8.33 2.38 0.24
C GLU A 285 -8.67 2.92 -1.15
N LYS A 286 -9.74 2.42 -1.79
CA LYS A 286 -10.20 2.94 -3.10
C LYS A 286 -10.59 4.42 -3.08
N ASN A 287 -11.22 4.89 -2.01
CA ASN A 287 -11.59 6.30 -1.82
C ASN A 287 -10.39 7.22 -1.47
N ALA A 288 -9.20 6.66 -1.27
CA ALA A 288 -7.96 7.41 -1.05
C ALA A 288 -7.01 7.39 -2.26
N SER A 289 -7.39 6.70 -3.34
CA SER A 289 -6.60 6.53 -4.57
C SER A 289 -7.24 7.16 -5.81
N GLY A 290 -8.13 8.13 -5.65
CA GLY A 290 -8.85 8.81 -6.74
C GLY A 290 -9.68 10.00 -6.28
#